data_AF-A0A6B3SY01-F1
#
_entry.id   AF-A0A6B3SY01-F1
#
_cell.length_a   1.000
_cell.length_b   1.000
_cell.length_c   1.000
_cell.angle_alpha   90.00
_cell.angle_beta   90.00
_cell.angle_gamma   90.00
#
_symmetry.space_group_name_H-M   'P 1'
#
loop_
_entity.id
_entity.type
_entity.pdbx_description
1 polymer ?
#
loop_
_entity_poly.entity_id
_entity_poly.type
_entity_poly.pdbx_seq_one_letter_code
_entity_poly.pdbx_strand_id
1 'polypeptide(L)' 'MSDDADIAEENIELDRLAAIEACRRQPSMPAKGACWFCDEPLPPLQKFCDSDCAFDFEREQAALMRAGRSRPGGELRAE' A
#
# COMPACT_ATOMS: atom_id res chain seq x y z
N MET A 1 -33.29 22.63 5.33
CA MET A 1 -33.13 21.51 6.27
C MET A 1 -32.48 20.44 5.45
N SER A 2 -31.22 20.08 5.73
CA SER A 2 -30.63 18.91 5.08
C SER A 2 -31.33 17.69 5.63
N ASP A 3 -31.87 16.87 4.74
CA ASP A 3 -32.41 15.56 5.10
C ASP A 3 -31.25 14.55 5.22
N ASP A 4 -31.53 13.36 5.74
CA ASP A 4 -30.57 12.25 5.83
C ASP A 4 -29.93 11.92 4.47
N ALA A 5 -30.64 12.17 3.37
CA ALA A 5 -30.14 12.02 2.01
C ALA A 5 -28.97 12.98 1.70
N ASP A 6 -29.07 14.24 2.12
CA ASP A 6 -28.03 15.24 1.89
C ASP A 6 -26.75 14.91 2.69
N ILE A 7 -26.93 14.42 3.93
CA ILE A 7 -25.83 13.99 4.81
C ILE A 7 -25.15 12.74 4.25
N ALA A 8 -25.92 11.80 3.71
CA ALA A 8 -25.38 10.59 3.09
C ALA A 8 -24.52 10.93 1.87
N GLU A 9 -24.97 11.86 1.02
CA GLU A 9 -24.22 12.27 -0.18
C GLU A 9 -22.91 12.97 0.17
N GLU A 10 -22.90 13.86 1.17
CA GLU A 10 -21.68 14.50 1.67
C GLU A 10 -20.65 13.47 2.15
N ASN A 11 -21.09 12.49 2.95
CA ASN A 11 -20.20 11.44 3.46
C ASN A 11 -19.61 10.59 2.32
N ILE A 12 -20.42 10.25 1.31
CA ILE A 12 -19.96 9.49 0.15
C ILE A 12 -18.89 10.27 -0.64
N GLU A 13 -19.09 11.57 -0.83
CA GLU A 13 -18.10 12.41 -1.52
C GLU A 13 -16.78 12.49 -0.73
N LEU A 14 -16.87 12.66 0.59
CA LEU A 14 -15.70 12.68 1.48
C LEU A 14 -14.92 11.36 1.41
N ASP A 15 -15.61 10.22 1.52
CA ASP A 15 -14.99 8.90 1.42
C ASP A 15 -14.33 8.68 0.05
N ARG A 16 -14.99 9.11 -1.02
CA ARG A 16 -14.45 9.01 -2.38
C ARG A 16 -13.17 9.81 -2.54
N LEU A 17 -13.14 11.05 -2.05
CA LEU A 17 -11.95 11.90 -2.10
C LEU A 17 -10.80 11.33 -1.26
N ALA A 18 -11.10 10.84 -0.06
CA ALA A 18 -10.14 10.20 0.82
C ALA A 18 -9.50 8.95 0.18
N ALA A 19 -10.29 8.12 -0.50
CA ALA A 19 -9.80 6.94 -1.21
C ALA A 19 -8.86 7.31 -2.37
N ILE A 20 -9.21 8.32 -3.17
CA ILE A 20 -8.35 8.81 -4.26
C ILE A 20 -7.03 9.34 -3.71
N GLU A 21 -7.09 10.13 -2.63
CA GLU A 21 -5.90 10.70 -2.04
C GLU A 21 -5.02 9.64 -1.37
N ALA A 22 -5.60 8.61 -0.76
CA ALA A 22 -4.87 7.46 -0.24
C ALA A 22 -4.11 6.72 -1.36
N CYS A 23 -4.73 6.46 -2.51
CA CYS A 23 -4.06 5.89 -3.68
C CYS A 23 -2.93 6.78 -4.21
N ARG A 24 -3.13 8.11 -4.23
CA ARG A 24 -2.07 9.06 -4.65
C ARG A 24 -0.91 9.11 -3.68
N ARG A 25 -1.19 8.98 -2.38
CA ARG A 25 -0.19 9.00 -1.30
C ARG A 25 0.47 7.65 -1.07
N GLN A 26 0.05 6.58 -1.75
CA GLN A 26 0.76 5.30 -1.66
C GLN A 26 2.22 5.56 -2.05
N PRO A 27 3.17 5.41 -1.10
CA PRO A 27 4.56 5.68 -1.38
C PRO A 27 4.98 4.79 -2.54
N SER A 28 5.50 5.40 -3.60
CA SER A 28 6.08 4.66 -4.71
C SER A 28 7.28 3.90 -4.16
N MET A 29 7.04 2.65 -3.75
CA MET A 29 8.09 1.79 -3.20
C MET A 29 9.22 1.73 -4.21
N PRO A 30 10.44 2.20 -3.85
CA PRO A 30 11.56 2.16 -4.77
C PRO A 30 11.87 0.70 -5.12
N ALA A 31 12.16 0.45 -6.40
CA ALA A 31 12.57 -0.88 -6.82
C ALA A 31 13.96 -1.16 -6.24
N LYS A 32 14.01 -2.08 -5.28
CA LYS A 32 15.23 -2.50 -4.54
C LYS A 32 16.18 -3.35 -5.40
N GLY A 33 15.73 -3.81 -6.58
CA GLY A 33 16.43 -4.83 -7.38
C GLY A 33 16.25 -6.26 -6.85
N ALA A 34 15.32 -6.45 -5.91
CA ALA A 34 14.93 -7.75 -5.39
C ALA A 34 13.44 -7.74 -5.02
N CYS A 35 12.80 -8.91 -4.98
CA CYS A 35 11.43 -9.05 -4.53
C CYS A 35 11.28 -8.59 -3.07
N TRP A 36 10.26 -7.77 -2.78
CA TRP A 36 9.99 -7.31 -1.42
C TRP A 36 9.49 -8.40 -0.45
N PHE A 37 9.05 -9.54 -0.98
CA PHE A 37 8.51 -10.67 -0.20
C PHE A 37 9.53 -11.80 -0.02
N CYS A 38 10.07 -12.35 -1.12
CA CYS A 38 11.01 -13.47 -1.08
C CYS A 38 12.49 -13.08 -1.18
N ASP A 39 12.81 -11.78 -1.32
CA ASP A 39 14.18 -11.25 -1.51
C ASP A 39 14.93 -11.85 -2.73
N GLU A 40 14.21 -12.44 -3.69
CA GLU A 40 14.80 -13.00 -4.91
C GLU A 40 15.31 -11.88 -5.86
N PRO A 41 16.52 -12.02 -6.46
CA PRO A 41 17.11 -10.98 -7.30
C PRO A 41 16.26 -10.77 -8.56
N LEU A 42 15.80 -9.54 -8.74
CA LEU A 42 14.85 -9.17 -9.80
C LEU A 42 15.37 -7.97 -10.61
N PRO A 43 14.89 -7.78 -11.85
CA PRO A 43 15.22 -6.59 -12.62
C PRO A 43 14.89 -5.33 -11.82
N PRO A 44 15.73 -4.28 -11.85
CA PRO A 44 15.56 -3.06 -11.05
C PRO A 44 14.31 -2.23 -11.41
N LEU A 45 13.45 -2.73 -12.30
CA LEU A 45 12.16 -2.15 -12.65
C LEU A 45 10.97 -2.87 -11.99
N GLN A 46 11.17 -4.09 -11.49
CA GLN A 46 10.10 -4.90 -10.90
C GLN A 46 10.23 -4.97 -9.37
N LYS A 47 9.08 -4.93 -8.69
CA LYS A 47 8.98 -4.93 -7.22
C LYS A 47 8.75 -6.34 -6.64
N PHE A 48 8.14 -7.23 -7.43
CA PHE A 48 7.75 -8.58 -7.03
C PHE A 48 8.08 -9.55 -8.15
N CYS A 49 8.50 -10.77 -7.82
CA CYS A 49 8.77 -11.83 -8.80
C CYS A 49 7.49 -12.30 -9.49
N ASP A 50 6.38 -12.29 -8.77
CA ASP A 50 5.07 -12.70 -9.27
C ASP A 50 3.94 -11.95 -8.54
N SER A 51 2.73 -12.07 -9.09
CA SER A 51 1.46 -11.60 -8.56
C SER A 51 1.12 -12.20 -7.19
N ASP A 52 1.46 -13.47 -6.93
CA ASP A 52 1.29 -14.08 -5.60
C ASP A 52 2.13 -13.35 -4.53
N CYS A 53 3.38 -13.02 -4.84
CA CYS A 53 4.25 -12.27 -3.93
C CYS A 53 3.76 -10.84 -3.68
N ALA A 54 3.13 -10.20 -4.68
CA ALA A 54 2.50 -8.91 -4.49
C ALA A 54 1.29 -9.01 -3.54
N PHE A 55 0.43 -10.03 -3.74
CA PHE A 55 -0.76 -10.24 -2.93
C PHE A 55 -0.44 -10.60 -1.49
N ASP A 56 0.53 -11.50 -1.26
CA ASP A 56 0.98 -11.84 0.10
C ASP A 56 1.56 -10.61 0.82
N PHE A 57 2.34 -9.79 0.11
CA PHE A 57 2.90 -8.55 0.67
C PHE A 57 1.82 -7.53 1.05
N GLU A 58 0.80 -7.35 0.20
CA GLU A 58 -0.35 -6.51 0.53
C GLU A 58 -1.16 -7.05 1.70
N ARG A 59 -1.37 -8.38 1.77
CA ARG A 59 -2.08 -9.03 2.88
C ARG A 59 -1.34 -8.86 4.19
N GLU A 60 -0.02 -9.01 4.18
CA GLU A 60 0.84 -8.84 5.35
C GLU A 60 0.89 -7.37 5.79
N GLN A 61 0.98 -6.43 4.86
CA GLN A 61 0.84 -4.99 5.15
C GLN A 61 -0.53 -4.65 5.75
N ALA A 62 -1.63 -5.16 5.20
CA ALA A 62 -2.96 -4.91 5.73
C ALA A 62 -3.11 -5.49 7.15
N ALA A 63 -2.54 -6.66 7.42
CA ALA A 63 -2.51 -7.25 8.76
C ALA A 63 -1.66 -6.41 9.74
N LEU A 64 -0.50 -5.93 9.28
CA LEU A 64 0.42 -5.07 10.03
C LEU A 64 -0.21 -3.71 10.38
N MET A 65 -0.87 -3.07 9.41
CA MET A 65 -1.61 -1.82 9.61
C MET A 65 -2.72 -1.97 10.65
N ARG A 66 -3.46 -3.09 10.61
CA ARG A 66 -4.47 -3.43 11.63
C ARG A 66 -3.85 -3.72 13.01
N ALA A 67 -2.65 -4.30 13.03
CA ALA A 67 -1.87 -4.53 14.25
C ALA A 67 -1.12 -3.29 14.74
N GLY A 68 -1.24 -2.14 14.07
CA GLY A 68 -0.55 -0.89 14.42
C GLY A 68 0.97 -0.92 14.26
N ARG A 69 1.48 -1.85 13.44
CA ARG A 69 2.93 -2.03 13.19
C ARG A 69 3.19 -1.69 11.73
N SER A 70 4.14 -0.80 11.43
CA SER A 70 4.65 -0.65 10.06
C SER A 70 5.89 -1.53 9.90
N ARG A 71 6.01 -2.23 8.76
CA ARG A 71 7.23 -2.98 8.47
C ARG A 71 8.39 -1.98 8.35
N PRO A 72 9.52 -2.15 9.05
CA PRO A 72 10.68 -1.29 8.83
C PRO A 72 11.09 -1.43 7.35
N GLY A 73 11.05 -0.33 6.62
CA GLY A 73 11.51 -0.25 5.24
C GLY A 73 12.98 -0.64 5.20
N GLY A 74 13.28 -1.74 4.52
CA GLY A 74 14.54 -2.46 4.62
C GLY A 74 15.77 -1.57 4.48
N GLU A 75 16.55 -1.50 5.56
CA GLU A 75 17.93 -1.02 5.56
C GLU A 75 18.77 -2.05 4.78
N LEU A 76 19.06 -1.78 3.50
CA LEU A 76 20.12 -2.52 2.81
C LEU A 76 21.46 -1.91 3.24
N ARG A 77 22.21 -2.65 4.06
CA ARG A 77 23.63 -2.39 4.29
C ARG A 77 24.37 -2.38 2.95
N ALA A 78 25.06 -1.28 2.67
CA ALA A 78 26.12 -1.21 1.70
C ALA A 78 27.42 -1.62 2.40
N GLU A 79 27.98 -2.78 2.04
CA GLU A 79 29.38 -3.16 2.27
C GLU A 79 29.92 -3.82 1.00
#